data_AF-A0A0E3VTD3-F1
#
_entry.id   AF-A0A0E3VTD3-F1
#
_cell.length_a   1.000
_cell.length_b   1.000
_cell.length_c   1.000
_cell.angle_alpha   90.00
_cell.angle_beta   90.00
_cell.angle_gamma   90.00
#
_symmetry.space_group_name_H-M   'P 1'
#
loop_
_entity.id
_entity.type
_entity.pdbx_description
1 polymer ?
#
loop_
_entity_poly.entity_id
_entity_poly.type
_entity_poly.pdbx_seq_one_letter_code
_entity_poly.pdbx_strand_id
1 'polypeptide(L)'
;MLLAMAERRLGLADNLARVFPDRRDPTRVVHSLVDMFRARMFAICCGYEDADDLDHLRSDPAFKLACGRLPDTGRDLCSQPTLSRLENAPRLRDVIRLTYILVDAWMDSYPHEPASVTLDIDDTCDVVHGHQQLSLFNAHYDERCFLPIHVYDTEKSRPVAVVLRPGKTPGGVEVRALLRRLVRHIRTRWHNTRITFRGDGHYARPEAMAWCETNGIDYIFGLSGTKPLARKVDEVADDIRTRRAIENLPVLRGYTETRHKAKSWDRERRTVARIEATMLGLDIRFVVTSLDVGSAEWIYDSLYCARGQAENLIKLHKTQLASDRTSCRSALANQVRLLLHTAAYWLMLTVRDAIPKVRELAAAEFATLRLRLLKLAARVVETSSRIRLAFAAACPEADLICGLPGALLPLGP
;
A
#
# COMPACT_ATOMS: atom_id res chain seq x y z
N MET A 1 -1.78 -2.21 23.54
CA MET A 1 -2.10 -3.66 23.62
C MET A 1 -2.64 -4.23 22.32
N LEU A 2 -3.68 -3.63 21.71
CA LEU A 2 -4.26 -4.12 20.45
C LEU A 2 -3.23 -4.32 19.33
N LEU A 3 -2.32 -3.36 19.15
CA LEU A 3 -1.22 -3.47 18.17
C LEU A 3 -0.29 -4.66 18.45
N ALA A 4 -0.02 -4.99 19.71
CA ALA A 4 0.80 -6.14 20.07
C ALA A 4 0.10 -7.46 19.72
N MET A 5 -1.23 -7.51 19.80
CA MET A 5 -2.00 -8.68 19.39
C MET A 5 -2.05 -8.81 17.87
N ALA A 6 -2.30 -7.70 17.17
CA ALA A 6 -2.22 -7.64 15.71
C ALA A 6 -0.82 -8.06 15.21
N GLU A 7 0.25 -7.57 15.84
CA GLU A 7 1.62 -7.94 15.49
C GLU A 7 1.90 -9.41 15.73
N ARG A 8 1.47 -9.98 16.87
CA ARG A 8 1.59 -11.42 17.12
C ARG A 8 0.82 -12.27 16.11
N ARG A 9 -0.35 -11.80 15.66
CA ARG A 9 -1.15 -12.49 14.64
C ARG A 9 -0.47 -12.48 13.27
N LEU A 10 0.19 -11.38 12.91
CA LEU A 10 0.86 -11.24 11.61
C LEU A 10 2.32 -11.76 11.60
N GLY A 11 3.02 -11.74 12.74
CA GLY A 11 4.43 -12.10 12.86
C GLY A 11 5.39 -11.18 12.07
N LEU A 12 4.98 -9.94 11.78
CA LEU A 12 5.76 -9.06 10.90
C LEU A 12 7.14 -8.70 11.47
N ALA A 13 7.25 -8.42 12.77
CA ALA A 13 8.55 -8.04 13.35
C ALA A 13 9.55 -9.21 13.28
N ASP A 14 9.09 -10.43 13.58
CA ASP A 14 9.89 -11.65 13.48
C ASP A 14 10.31 -11.95 12.04
N ASN A 15 9.38 -11.83 11.08
CA ASN A 15 9.67 -12.08 9.66
C ASN A 15 10.65 -11.04 9.09
N LEU A 16 10.50 -9.76 9.44
CA LEU A 16 11.45 -8.71 9.06
C LEU A 16 12.83 -8.95 9.69
N ALA A 17 12.88 -9.26 10.99
CA ALA A 17 14.13 -9.54 11.70
C ALA A 17 14.90 -10.72 11.10
N ARG A 18 14.20 -11.78 10.67
CA ARG A 18 14.81 -12.99 10.08
C ARG A 18 15.61 -12.72 8.81
N VAL A 19 15.17 -11.76 7.99
CA VAL A 19 15.85 -11.41 6.73
C VAL A 19 16.72 -10.16 6.83
N PHE A 20 16.74 -9.52 8.00
CA PHE A 20 17.49 -8.30 8.24
C PHE A 20 18.99 -8.59 8.42
N PRO A 21 19.88 -7.73 7.89
CA PRO A 21 21.32 -7.91 8.02
C PRO A 21 21.82 -7.47 9.41
N ASP A 22 21.62 -8.27 10.45
CA ASP A 22 22.21 -7.97 11.76
C ASP A 22 23.73 -8.16 11.72
N ARG A 23 24.46 -7.05 11.76
CA ARG A 23 25.94 -7.03 11.79
C ARG A 23 26.48 -6.62 13.15
N ARG A 24 25.63 -6.53 14.17
CA ARG A 24 26.02 -6.17 15.54
C ARG A 24 26.68 -7.37 16.22
N ASP A 25 27.56 -7.09 17.17
CA ASP A 25 28.14 -8.12 18.04
C ASP A 25 27.05 -8.71 18.96
N PRO A 26 26.70 -10.00 18.84
CA PRO A 26 25.62 -10.63 19.61
C PRO A 26 25.80 -10.50 21.13
N THR A 27 27.04 -10.42 21.62
CA THR A 27 27.34 -10.30 23.05
C THR A 27 27.02 -8.91 23.61
N ARG A 28 26.83 -7.91 22.74
CA ARG A 28 26.54 -6.51 23.09
C ARG A 28 25.11 -6.11 22.74
N VAL A 29 24.29 -7.03 22.24
CA VAL A 29 22.90 -6.75 21.87
C VAL A 29 22.04 -6.61 23.12
N VAL A 30 21.54 -5.39 23.33
CA VAL A 30 20.57 -5.09 24.41
C VAL A 30 19.12 -5.17 23.91
N HIS A 31 18.87 -4.76 22.66
CA HIS A 31 17.56 -4.77 22.04
C HIS A 31 17.61 -5.67 20.80
N SER A 32 16.77 -6.70 20.80
CA SER A 32 16.60 -7.59 19.65
C SER A 32 16.08 -6.80 18.45
N LEU A 33 16.32 -7.29 17.23
CA LEU A 33 15.75 -6.67 16.03
C LEU A 33 14.21 -6.70 16.06
N VAL A 34 13.63 -7.79 16.59
CA VAL A 34 12.18 -7.93 16.75
C VAL A 34 11.63 -6.81 17.61
N ASP A 35 12.25 -6.54 18.76
CA ASP A 35 11.83 -5.45 19.64
C ASP A 35 11.94 -4.08 18.96
N MET A 36 13.01 -3.86 18.19
CA MET A 36 13.24 -2.61 17.48
C MET A 36 12.20 -2.37 16.38
N PHE A 37 11.90 -3.40 15.58
CA PHE A 37 10.84 -3.34 14.58
C PHE A 37 9.48 -3.12 15.21
N ARG A 38 9.16 -3.87 16.26
CA ARG A 38 7.89 -3.77 16.98
C ARG A 38 7.69 -2.35 17.55
N ALA A 39 8.69 -1.83 18.26
CA ALA A 39 8.64 -0.48 18.82
C ALA A 39 8.43 0.57 17.72
N ARG A 40 9.16 0.45 16.61
CA ARG A 40 9.07 1.41 15.50
C ARG A 40 7.72 1.37 14.79
N MET A 41 7.20 0.18 14.48
CA MET A 41 5.88 0.04 13.87
C MET A 41 4.77 0.58 14.79
N PHE A 42 4.85 0.32 16.10
CA PHE A 42 3.85 0.81 17.05
C PHE A 42 3.90 2.33 17.20
N ALA A 43 5.09 2.92 17.19
CA ALA A 43 5.25 4.37 17.18
C ALA A 43 4.53 4.99 15.97
N ILE A 44 4.72 4.44 14.76
CA ILE A 44 4.04 4.90 13.55
C ILE A 44 2.51 4.75 13.67
N CYS A 45 2.02 3.60 14.13
CA CYS A 45 0.58 3.40 14.36
C CYS A 45 -0.02 4.46 15.31
N CYS A 46 0.74 4.86 16.34
CA CYS A 46 0.35 5.89 17.32
C CYS A 46 0.57 7.34 16.85
N GLY A 47 1.07 7.56 15.63
CA GLY A 47 1.27 8.88 15.04
C GLY A 47 2.60 9.54 15.44
N TYR A 48 3.64 8.73 15.65
CA TYR A 48 5.01 9.18 15.90
C TYR A 48 5.89 8.77 14.70
N GLU A 49 5.78 9.52 13.61
CA GLU A 49 6.34 9.17 12.30
C GLU A 49 7.86 9.17 12.22
N ASP A 50 8.56 10.05 12.94
CA ASP A 50 9.99 10.33 12.73
C ASP A 50 10.94 9.61 13.70
N ALA A 51 10.38 8.80 14.61
CA ALA A 51 11.09 8.15 15.71
C ALA A 51 11.64 9.11 16.78
N ASP A 52 11.56 10.43 16.61
CA ASP A 52 12.06 11.44 17.56
C ASP A 52 11.44 11.29 18.95
N ASP A 53 10.15 10.98 19.04
CA ASP A 53 9.46 10.75 20.30
C ASP A 53 9.95 9.49 21.05
N LEU A 54 10.70 8.59 20.40
CA LEU A 54 11.11 7.32 21.03
C LEU A 54 12.13 7.51 22.15
N ASP A 55 12.80 8.65 22.24
CA ASP A 55 13.62 8.97 23.41
C ASP A 55 12.77 9.21 24.67
N HIS A 56 11.52 9.65 24.50
CA HIS A 56 10.55 9.77 25.60
C HIS A 56 9.70 8.49 25.75
N LEU A 57 9.15 7.97 24.64
CA LEU A 57 8.26 6.80 24.64
C LEU A 57 8.96 5.51 25.06
N ARG A 58 10.29 5.44 25.04
CA ARG A 58 11.02 4.23 25.46
C ARG A 58 10.79 3.85 26.92
N SER A 59 10.48 4.81 27.78
CA SER A 59 10.13 4.61 29.18
C SER A 59 8.61 4.60 29.42
N ASP A 60 7.79 4.83 28.38
CA ASP A 60 6.34 4.84 28.54
C ASP A 60 5.82 3.44 28.96
N PRO A 61 5.06 3.34 30.08
CA PRO A 61 4.59 2.07 30.61
C PRO A 61 3.76 1.25 29.62
N ALA A 62 2.94 1.90 28.79
CA ALA A 62 2.06 1.23 27.83
C ALA A 62 2.82 0.75 26.59
N PHE A 63 3.80 1.51 26.11
CA PHE A 63 4.71 1.12 25.02
C PHE A 63 5.63 -0.02 25.44
N LYS A 64 6.22 0.05 26.64
CA LYS A 64 7.00 -1.06 27.23
C LYS A 64 6.16 -2.33 27.27
N LEU A 65 4.94 -2.24 27.79
CA LEU A 65 4.01 -3.35 27.83
C LEU A 65 3.66 -3.89 26.45
N ALA A 66 3.38 -3.01 25.48
CA ALA A 66 3.10 -3.39 24.10
C ALA A 66 4.25 -4.18 23.46
N CYS A 67 5.49 -3.85 23.81
CA CYS A 67 6.67 -4.56 23.35
C CYS A 67 7.06 -5.76 24.22
N GLY A 68 6.21 -6.18 25.16
CA GLY A 68 6.44 -7.36 25.99
C GLY A 68 7.37 -7.12 27.19
N ARG A 69 7.50 -5.88 27.64
CA ARG A 69 8.33 -5.51 28.80
C ARG A 69 7.46 -5.11 29.99
N LEU A 70 7.95 -5.38 31.19
CA LEU A 70 7.31 -4.92 32.43
C LEU A 70 7.23 -3.38 32.44
N PRO A 71 6.06 -2.77 32.73
CA PRO A 71 5.87 -1.32 32.62
C PRO A 71 6.80 -0.51 33.53
N ASP A 72 6.93 -0.91 34.80
CA ASP A 72 7.65 -0.17 35.83
C ASP A 72 9.08 -0.72 35.98
N THR A 73 9.22 -2.04 36.15
CA THR A 73 10.52 -2.67 36.44
C THR A 73 11.29 -3.17 35.22
N GLY A 74 10.61 -3.26 34.07
CA GLY A 74 11.22 -3.74 32.83
C GLY A 74 12.23 -2.74 32.28
N ARG A 75 13.23 -3.24 31.54
CA ARG A 75 14.17 -2.36 30.83
C ARG A 75 13.44 -1.52 29.79
N ASP A 76 13.80 -0.26 29.65
CA ASP A 76 13.26 0.63 28.61
C ASP A 76 13.47 0.08 27.20
N LEU A 77 12.70 0.61 26.24
CA LEU A 77 12.85 0.32 24.82
C LEU A 77 14.10 1.00 24.23
N CYS A 78 14.38 0.69 22.97
CA CYS A 78 15.48 1.31 22.24
C CYS A 78 15.24 2.80 22.02
N SER A 79 16.32 3.59 22.10
CA SER A 79 16.31 5.02 21.84
C SER A 79 16.18 5.37 20.34
N GLN A 80 15.88 6.62 20.03
CA GLN A 80 15.79 7.11 18.65
C GLN A 80 17.08 6.83 17.85
N PRO A 81 18.30 7.11 18.35
CA PRO A 81 19.52 6.86 17.57
C PRO A 81 19.76 5.37 17.29
N THR A 82 19.18 4.49 18.11
CA THR A 82 19.26 3.04 17.89
C THR A 82 18.41 2.63 16.69
N LEU A 83 17.24 3.24 16.53
CA LEU A 83 16.34 3.01 15.40
C LEU A 83 16.82 3.69 14.12
N SER A 84 17.41 4.89 14.18
CA SER A 84 18.02 5.50 12.99
C SER A 84 19.14 4.61 12.42
N ARG A 85 19.94 3.96 13.28
CA ARG A 85 20.96 3.00 12.84
C ARG A 85 20.33 1.75 12.18
N LEU A 86 19.19 1.27 12.69
CA LEU A 86 18.43 0.18 12.07
C LEU A 86 18.00 0.56 10.66
N GLU A 87 17.35 1.72 10.50
CA GLU A 87 16.80 2.15 9.20
C GLU A 87 17.91 2.35 8.15
N ASN A 88 19.12 2.73 8.58
CA ASN A 88 20.25 2.99 7.68
C ASN A 88 21.20 1.79 7.45
N ALA A 89 21.01 0.66 8.13
CA ALA A 89 21.89 -0.51 8.00
C ALA A 89 21.70 -1.36 6.71
N PRO A 90 20.49 -1.49 6.13
CA PRO A 90 20.27 -2.31 4.93
C PRO A 90 21.00 -1.82 3.68
N ARG A 91 21.56 -2.76 2.91
CA ARG A 91 22.00 -2.54 1.53
C ARG A 91 20.88 -2.87 0.55
N LEU A 92 21.04 -2.55 -0.74
CA LEU A 92 20.01 -2.79 -1.76
C LEU A 92 19.43 -4.22 -1.75
N ARG A 93 20.28 -5.24 -1.62
CA ARG A 93 19.83 -6.65 -1.55
C ARG A 93 19.00 -6.94 -0.30
N ASP A 94 19.37 -6.34 0.83
CA ASP A 94 18.66 -6.48 2.10
C ASP A 94 17.28 -5.83 2.00
N VAL A 95 17.22 -4.62 1.44
CA VAL A 95 15.96 -3.89 1.19
C VAL A 95 15.01 -4.67 0.30
N ILE A 96 15.51 -5.28 -0.80
CA ILE A 96 14.69 -6.13 -1.67
C ILE A 96 14.10 -7.32 -0.89
N ARG A 97 14.89 -7.96 -0.02
CA ARG A 97 14.42 -9.09 0.80
C ARG A 97 13.37 -8.64 1.81
N LEU A 98 13.55 -7.47 2.42
CA LEU A 98 12.56 -6.90 3.33
C LEU A 98 11.24 -6.59 2.58
N THR A 99 11.29 -6.04 1.37
CA THR A 99 10.07 -5.83 0.56
C THR A 99 9.30 -7.13 0.32
N TYR A 100 9.98 -8.24 0.10
CA TYR A 100 9.32 -9.53 -0.08
C TYR A 100 8.58 -10.03 1.16
N ILE A 101 8.96 -9.61 2.37
CA ILE A 101 8.18 -9.91 3.59
C ILE A 101 6.78 -9.30 3.53
N LEU A 102 6.60 -8.13 2.91
CA LEU A 102 5.27 -7.53 2.74
C LEU A 102 4.43 -8.27 1.69
N VAL A 103 5.07 -8.70 0.59
CA VAL A 103 4.41 -9.55 -0.41
C VAL A 103 4.01 -10.88 0.23
N ASP A 104 4.86 -11.41 1.12
CA ASP A 104 4.59 -12.64 1.83
C ASP A 104 3.43 -12.50 2.81
N ALA A 105 3.39 -11.41 3.58
CA ALA A 105 2.27 -11.09 4.47
C ALA A 105 0.96 -10.93 3.71
N TRP A 106 1.00 -10.33 2.50
CA TRP A 106 -0.17 -10.29 1.62
C TRP A 106 -0.60 -11.69 1.19
N MET A 107 0.32 -12.56 0.77
CA MET A 107 -0.04 -13.93 0.39
C MET A 107 -0.58 -14.73 1.59
N ASP A 108 0.02 -14.59 2.77
CA ASP A 108 -0.40 -15.25 4.03
C ASP A 108 -1.79 -14.79 4.50
N SER A 109 -2.22 -13.61 4.06
CA SER A 109 -3.53 -13.08 4.39
C SER A 109 -4.69 -13.78 3.66
N TYR A 110 -4.39 -14.69 2.72
CA TYR A 110 -5.36 -15.56 2.06
C TYR A 110 -5.37 -16.95 2.73
N PRO A 111 -6.55 -17.53 3.00
CA PRO A 111 -6.63 -18.88 3.57
C PRO A 111 -6.02 -19.99 2.69
N HIS A 112 -6.09 -19.80 1.38
CA HIS A 112 -5.51 -20.69 0.36
C HIS A 112 -5.15 -19.87 -0.88
N GLU A 113 -4.39 -20.47 -1.80
CA GLU A 113 -4.10 -19.86 -3.11
C GLU A 113 -5.41 -19.44 -3.81
N PRO A 114 -5.56 -18.15 -4.19
CA PRO A 114 -6.77 -17.69 -4.87
C PRO A 114 -6.77 -18.06 -6.36
N ALA A 115 -7.95 -18.23 -6.94
CA ALA A 115 -8.08 -18.48 -8.38
C ALA A 115 -7.63 -17.28 -9.24
N SER A 116 -7.84 -16.06 -8.75
CA SER A 116 -7.41 -14.83 -9.41
C SER A 116 -7.19 -13.68 -8.43
N VAL A 117 -6.32 -12.74 -8.79
CA VAL A 117 -6.11 -11.48 -8.09
C VAL A 117 -5.93 -10.33 -9.08
N THR A 118 -6.47 -9.16 -8.74
CA THR A 118 -6.17 -7.91 -9.45
C THR A 118 -5.28 -7.04 -8.57
N LEU A 119 -4.16 -6.59 -9.14
CA LEU A 119 -3.16 -5.77 -8.47
C LEU A 119 -3.15 -4.39 -9.11
N ASP A 120 -3.54 -3.39 -8.33
CA ASP A 120 -3.51 -1.99 -8.71
C ASP A 120 -2.13 -1.41 -8.49
N ILE A 121 -1.60 -0.79 -9.53
CA ILE A 121 -0.32 -0.11 -9.50
C ILE A 121 -0.57 1.38 -9.70
N ASP A 122 -0.05 2.18 -8.79
CA ASP A 122 -0.04 3.63 -8.89
C ASP A 122 1.25 4.23 -8.36
N ASP A 123 1.62 5.42 -8.83
CA ASP A 123 2.67 6.21 -8.21
C ASP A 123 2.08 7.45 -7.49
N THR A 124 2.82 7.99 -6.53
CA THR A 124 2.35 9.15 -5.75
C THR A 124 3.48 10.12 -5.50
N CYS A 125 3.20 11.41 -5.53
CA CYS A 125 4.19 12.45 -5.23
C CYS A 125 4.55 12.43 -3.74
N ASP A 126 5.80 12.18 -3.42
CA ASP A 126 6.36 12.27 -2.05
C ASP A 126 7.35 13.44 -2.03
N VAL A 127 6.92 14.58 -1.45
CA VAL A 127 7.67 15.83 -1.49
C VAL A 127 8.89 15.75 -0.59
N VAL A 128 10.04 16.13 -1.14
CA VAL A 128 11.33 15.99 -0.48
C VAL A 128 11.85 17.35 -0.07
N HIS A 129 12.28 17.45 1.19
CA HIS A 129 13.02 18.61 1.68
C HIS A 129 14.54 18.36 1.66
N GLY A 130 15.29 19.35 1.17
CA GLY A 130 16.74 19.29 1.07
C GLY A 130 17.27 18.40 -0.07
N HIS A 131 18.57 18.10 -0.02
CA HIS A 131 19.28 17.36 -1.07
C HIS A 131 19.41 15.87 -0.76
N GLN A 132 18.28 15.15 -0.78
CA GLN A 132 18.27 13.69 -0.59
C GLN A 132 18.63 12.94 -1.88
N GLN A 133 19.19 11.73 -1.75
CA GLN A 133 19.50 10.87 -2.90
C GLN A 133 18.22 10.52 -3.68
N LEU A 134 18.30 10.51 -5.02
CA LEU A 134 17.22 10.24 -5.97
C LEU A 134 16.11 11.30 -6.06
N SER A 135 16.15 12.37 -5.27
CA SER A 135 15.13 13.42 -5.36
C SER A 135 15.31 14.22 -6.65
N LEU A 136 14.26 14.27 -7.48
CA LEU A 136 14.26 14.96 -8.76
C LEU A 136 13.15 16.00 -8.78
N PHE A 137 13.37 17.10 -9.50
CA PHE A 137 12.29 18.04 -9.79
C PHE A 137 11.32 17.43 -10.79
N ASN A 138 10.03 17.51 -10.51
CA ASN A 138 8.97 17.03 -11.37
C ASN A 138 8.03 18.16 -11.74
N ALA A 139 8.04 18.54 -13.02
CA ALA A 139 7.25 19.67 -13.52
C ALA A 139 5.73 19.45 -13.46
N HIS A 140 5.24 18.21 -13.38
CA HIS A 140 3.80 17.95 -13.22
C HIS A 140 3.32 18.32 -11.82
N TYR A 141 4.14 18.02 -10.81
CA TYR A 141 3.83 18.35 -9.41
C TYR A 141 4.38 19.71 -8.97
N ASP A 142 5.22 20.34 -9.81
CA ASP A 142 5.98 21.56 -9.49
C ASP A 142 6.81 21.45 -8.21
N GLU A 143 7.32 20.25 -7.94
CA GLU A 143 7.96 19.91 -6.67
C GLU A 143 9.23 19.08 -6.88
N ARG A 144 10.14 19.14 -5.90
CA ARG A 144 11.22 18.16 -5.79
C ARG A 144 10.72 16.97 -4.99
N CYS A 145 10.61 15.81 -5.62
CA CYS A 145 9.93 14.68 -5.02
C CYS A 145 10.59 13.33 -5.33
N PHE A 146 10.10 12.31 -4.64
CA PHE A 146 10.08 10.92 -5.07
C PHE A 146 8.73 10.60 -5.74
N LEU A 147 8.71 9.52 -6.51
CA LEU A 147 7.46 8.90 -7.00
C LEU A 147 7.45 7.42 -6.62
N PRO A 148 7.23 7.07 -5.33
CA PRO A 148 7.12 5.69 -4.92
C PRO A 148 5.97 5.01 -5.69
N ILE A 149 6.24 3.81 -6.19
CA ILE A 149 5.20 2.94 -6.74
C ILE A 149 4.56 2.18 -5.59
N HIS A 150 3.24 2.22 -5.50
CA HIS A 150 2.44 1.43 -4.61
C HIS A 150 1.69 0.35 -5.42
N VAL A 151 1.69 -0.87 -4.91
CA VAL A 151 0.90 -1.98 -5.43
C VAL A 151 -0.07 -2.44 -4.36
N TYR A 152 -1.36 -2.43 -4.69
CA TYR A 152 -2.44 -2.83 -3.79
C TYR A 152 -3.29 -3.96 -4.37
N ASP A 153 -3.75 -4.82 -3.49
CA ASP A 153 -4.97 -5.59 -3.67
C ASP A 153 -6.12 -4.74 -3.10
N THR A 154 -6.80 -4.00 -3.97
CA THR A 154 -7.81 -3.02 -3.54
C THR A 154 -9.08 -3.68 -2.99
N GLU A 155 -9.40 -4.89 -3.45
CA GLU A 155 -10.59 -5.63 -3.00
C GLU A 155 -10.51 -5.90 -1.50
N LYS A 156 -9.31 -6.25 -1.02
CA LYS A 156 -9.05 -6.51 0.40
C LYS A 156 -8.43 -5.33 1.14
N SER A 157 -8.20 -4.20 0.47
CA SER A 157 -7.49 -3.03 1.01
C SER A 157 -6.08 -3.35 1.54
N ARG A 158 -5.36 -4.29 0.89
CA ARG A 158 -4.06 -4.79 1.37
C ARG A 158 -2.91 -4.27 0.52
N PRO A 159 -1.89 -3.63 1.12
CA PRO A 159 -0.68 -3.28 0.39
C PRO A 159 0.14 -4.53 0.09
N VAL A 160 0.55 -4.68 -1.17
CA VAL A 160 1.35 -5.83 -1.65
C VAL A 160 2.83 -5.48 -1.69
N ALA A 161 3.16 -4.36 -2.34
CA ALA A 161 4.54 -3.89 -2.46
C ALA A 161 4.58 -2.37 -2.57
N VAL A 162 5.59 -1.75 -1.97
CA VAL A 162 5.83 -0.32 -2.11
C VAL A 162 7.31 -0.09 -2.41
N VAL A 163 7.61 0.61 -3.50
CA VAL A 163 8.97 0.78 -4.02
C VAL A 163 9.25 2.26 -4.27
N LEU A 164 10.12 2.85 -3.46
CA LEU A 164 10.66 4.18 -3.61
C LEU A 164 11.38 4.33 -4.94
N ARG A 165 11.10 5.42 -5.65
CA ARG A 165 11.73 5.74 -6.92
C ARG A 165 12.04 7.23 -7.04
N PRO A 166 12.98 7.60 -7.93
CA PRO A 166 13.22 9.00 -8.25
C PRO A 166 11.93 9.69 -8.72
N GLY A 167 11.85 11.01 -8.53
CA GLY A 167 10.70 11.87 -8.90
C GLY A 167 10.42 12.00 -10.40
N LYS A 168 10.43 10.91 -11.16
CA LYS A 168 10.17 10.86 -12.60
C LYS A 168 9.31 9.67 -12.99
N THR A 169 8.52 9.84 -14.04
CA THR A 169 7.70 8.77 -14.62
C THR A 169 8.55 7.53 -14.92
N PRO A 170 8.09 6.32 -14.57
CA PRO A 170 8.82 5.10 -14.88
C PRO A 170 8.97 4.86 -16.39
N GLY A 171 10.16 4.43 -16.78
CA GLY A 171 10.42 3.85 -18.10
C GLY A 171 9.91 2.42 -18.20
N GLY A 172 9.71 1.92 -19.42
CA GLY A 172 9.17 0.56 -19.64
C GLY A 172 10.04 -0.56 -19.07
N VAL A 173 11.36 -0.41 -19.12
CA VAL A 173 12.30 -1.36 -18.49
C VAL A 173 12.11 -1.43 -16.97
N GLU A 174 11.85 -0.29 -16.31
CA GLU A 174 11.62 -0.22 -14.87
C GLU A 174 10.29 -0.88 -14.50
N VAL A 175 9.20 -0.54 -15.20
CA VAL A 175 7.88 -1.17 -14.99
C VAL A 175 7.99 -2.69 -15.18
N ARG A 176 8.54 -3.14 -16.31
CA ARG A 176 8.76 -4.57 -16.58
C ARG A 176 9.56 -5.25 -15.48
N ALA A 177 10.61 -4.60 -14.96
CA ALA A 177 11.44 -5.18 -13.91
C ALA A 177 10.67 -5.32 -12.59
N LEU A 178 9.82 -4.35 -12.24
CA LEU A 178 8.92 -4.43 -11.08
C LEU A 178 7.94 -5.60 -11.22
N LEU A 179 7.16 -5.63 -12.31
CA LEU A 179 6.15 -6.67 -12.56
C LEU A 179 6.78 -8.06 -12.51
N ARG A 180 7.90 -8.24 -13.21
CA ARG A 180 8.63 -9.51 -13.25
C ARG A 180 9.12 -9.97 -11.88
N ARG A 181 9.62 -9.06 -11.05
CA ARG A 181 10.11 -9.39 -9.70
C ARG A 181 8.96 -9.74 -8.78
N LEU A 182 7.87 -8.99 -8.84
CA LEU A 182 6.68 -9.22 -8.03
C LEU A 182 6.03 -10.56 -8.39
N VAL A 183 5.70 -10.77 -9.68
CA VAL A 183 5.10 -12.02 -10.15
C VAL A 183 5.99 -13.22 -9.84
N ARG A 184 7.32 -13.12 -10.04
CA ARG A 184 8.21 -14.24 -9.70
C ARG A 184 8.13 -14.62 -8.21
N HIS A 185 8.06 -13.62 -7.33
CA HIS A 185 7.93 -13.88 -5.89
C HIS A 185 6.57 -14.50 -5.57
N ILE A 186 5.49 -14.01 -6.17
CA ILE A 186 4.14 -14.58 -6.02
C ILE A 186 4.11 -16.05 -6.47
N ARG A 187 4.72 -16.35 -7.63
CA ARG A 187 4.81 -17.71 -8.19
C ARG A 187 5.63 -18.70 -7.36
N THR A 188 6.32 -18.27 -6.29
CA THR A 188 6.96 -19.19 -5.35
C THR A 188 5.94 -19.98 -4.53
N ARG A 189 4.72 -19.45 -4.35
CA ARG A 189 3.65 -20.08 -3.55
C ARG A 189 2.32 -20.19 -4.27
N TRP A 190 2.02 -19.27 -5.19
CA TRP A 190 0.78 -19.25 -5.96
C TRP A 190 1.06 -19.59 -7.41
N HIS A 191 1.03 -20.89 -7.74
CA HIS A 191 1.45 -21.40 -9.04
C HIS A 191 0.39 -21.20 -10.15
N ASN A 192 -0.89 -21.21 -9.79
CA ASN A 192 -2.04 -21.25 -10.69
C ASN A 192 -2.92 -19.98 -10.64
N THR A 193 -2.75 -19.10 -9.64
CA THR A 193 -3.51 -17.84 -9.55
C THR A 193 -3.40 -17.02 -10.84
N ARG A 194 -4.52 -16.60 -11.42
CA ARG A 194 -4.53 -15.61 -12.50
C ARG A 194 -4.21 -14.23 -11.94
N ILE A 195 -3.20 -13.56 -12.47
CA ILE A 195 -2.76 -12.24 -11.98
C ILE A 195 -3.08 -11.20 -13.04
N THR A 196 -3.85 -10.18 -12.65
CA THR A 196 -4.15 -9.03 -13.50
C THR A 196 -3.54 -7.77 -12.91
N PHE A 197 -2.78 -7.01 -13.69
CA PHE A 197 -2.31 -5.68 -13.28
C PHE A 197 -3.22 -4.59 -13.81
N ARG A 198 -3.62 -3.66 -12.94
CA ARG A 198 -4.42 -2.49 -13.31
C ARG A 198 -3.68 -1.21 -12.96
N GLY A 199 -3.70 -0.20 -13.83
CA GLY A 199 -2.89 0.99 -13.63
C GLY A 199 -3.16 2.11 -14.64
N ASP A 200 -2.66 3.32 -14.37
CA ASP A 200 -2.76 4.44 -15.30
C ASP A 200 -1.81 4.32 -16.49
N GLY A 201 -1.97 5.20 -17.48
CA GLY A 201 -1.31 5.07 -18.79
C GLY A 201 0.22 5.11 -18.79
N HIS A 202 0.87 5.66 -17.76
CA HIS A 202 2.32 5.52 -17.60
C HIS A 202 2.80 4.07 -17.35
N TYR A 203 1.90 3.14 -17.00
CA TYR A 203 2.17 1.69 -16.90
C TYR A 203 1.87 0.93 -18.20
N ALA A 204 1.16 1.54 -19.15
CA ALA A 204 0.92 1.01 -20.50
C ALA A 204 2.19 1.07 -21.37
N ARG A 205 3.33 0.59 -20.84
CA ARG A 205 4.62 0.58 -21.51
C ARG A 205 4.76 -0.67 -22.39
N PRO A 206 5.26 -0.55 -23.64
CA PRO A 206 5.41 -1.69 -24.54
C PRO A 206 6.16 -2.87 -23.90
N GLU A 207 7.25 -2.59 -23.18
CA GLU A 207 8.08 -3.60 -22.52
C GLU A 207 7.36 -4.31 -21.38
N ALA A 208 6.45 -3.61 -20.69
CA ALA A 208 5.64 -4.18 -19.61
C ALA A 208 4.53 -5.06 -20.19
N MET A 209 3.76 -4.55 -21.17
CA MET A 209 2.67 -5.30 -21.80
C MET A 209 3.19 -6.54 -22.54
N ALA A 210 4.26 -6.43 -23.33
CA ALA A 210 4.85 -7.57 -24.02
C ALA A 210 5.36 -8.64 -23.04
N TRP A 211 5.90 -8.22 -21.90
CA TRP A 211 6.31 -9.16 -20.85
C TRP A 211 5.11 -9.85 -20.21
N CYS A 212 4.04 -9.11 -19.89
CA CYS A 212 2.81 -9.68 -19.34
C CYS A 212 2.23 -10.76 -20.29
N GLU A 213 2.09 -10.44 -21.57
CA GLU A 213 1.59 -11.34 -22.61
C GLU A 213 2.43 -12.62 -22.72
N THR A 214 3.77 -12.48 -22.67
CA THR A 214 4.69 -13.63 -22.77
C THR A 214 4.63 -14.54 -21.54
N ASN A 215 4.15 -14.03 -20.39
CA ASN A 215 4.16 -14.74 -19.11
C ASN A 215 2.75 -15.10 -18.61
N GLY A 216 1.71 -14.96 -19.46
CA GLY A 216 0.33 -15.26 -19.10
C GLY A 216 -0.19 -14.38 -17.94
N ILE A 217 0.24 -13.12 -17.90
CA ILE A 217 -0.21 -12.13 -16.92
C ILE A 217 -1.15 -11.17 -17.62
N ASP A 218 -2.31 -10.94 -17.03
CA ASP A 218 -3.30 -10.04 -17.58
C ASP A 218 -3.02 -8.60 -17.18
N TYR A 219 -3.51 -7.65 -17.98
CA TYR A 219 -3.43 -6.24 -17.65
C TYR A 219 -4.60 -5.41 -18.17
N ILE A 220 -4.85 -4.31 -17.47
CA ILE A 220 -5.81 -3.26 -17.84
C ILE A 220 -5.15 -1.91 -17.52
N PHE A 221 -4.66 -1.22 -18.55
CA PHE A 221 -3.96 0.05 -18.37
C PHE A 221 -4.69 1.19 -19.08
N GLY A 222 -4.70 2.37 -18.46
CA GLY A 222 -5.11 3.59 -19.14
C GLY A 222 -4.29 3.82 -20.40
N LEU A 223 -4.86 4.49 -21.40
CA LEU A 223 -4.14 4.82 -22.63
C LEU A 223 -4.45 6.26 -23.03
N SER A 224 -3.41 7.02 -23.36
CA SER A 224 -3.58 8.39 -23.86
C SER A 224 -4.22 8.37 -25.25
N GLY A 225 -5.23 9.22 -25.45
CA GLY A 225 -5.90 9.37 -26.74
C GLY A 225 -4.98 9.97 -27.80
N THR A 226 -4.51 9.15 -28.74
CA THR A 226 -3.75 9.62 -29.90
C THR A 226 -4.68 9.87 -31.08
N LYS A 227 -4.33 10.79 -32.00
CA LYS A 227 -5.14 11.05 -33.20
C LYS A 227 -5.50 9.77 -33.99
N PRO A 228 -4.56 8.83 -34.24
CA PRO A 228 -4.91 7.58 -34.91
C PRO A 228 -5.88 6.71 -34.13
N LEU A 229 -5.81 6.71 -32.80
CA LEU A 229 -6.72 5.95 -31.95
C LEU A 229 -8.11 6.59 -31.90
N ALA A 230 -8.19 7.92 -31.77
CA ALA A 230 -9.44 8.67 -31.79
C ALA A 230 -10.21 8.45 -33.12
N ARG A 231 -9.52 8.44 -34.27
CA ARG A 231 -10.14 8.15 -35.57
C ARG A 231 -10.82 6.79 -35.64
N LYS A 232 -10.32 5.78 -34.92
CA LYS A 232 -10.90 4.43 -34.92
C LYS A 232 -12.24 4.34 -34.20
N VAL A 233 -12.57 5.34 -33.38
CA VAL A 233 -13.81 5.39 -32.60
C VAL A 233 -14.68 6.59 -32.99
N ASP A 234 -14.31 7.31 -34.05
CA ASP A 234 -14.93 8.58 -34.44
C ASP A 234 -16.39 8.41 -34.86
N GLU A 235 -16.72 7.35 -35.60
CA GLU A 235 -18.12 7.06 -35.99
C GLU A 235 -19.03 6.85 -34.78
N VAL A 236 -18.58 6.07 -33.79
CA VAL A 236 -19.35 5.85 -32.55
C VAL A 236 -19.41 7.13 -31.72
N ALA A 237 -18.33 7.91 -31.73
CA ALA A 237 -18.30 9.18 -31.03
C ALA A 237 -19.21 10.23 -31.66
N ASP A 238 -19.33 10.24 -32.98
CA ASP A 238 -20.24 11.09 -33.75
C ASP A 238 -21.70 10.73 -33.49
N ASP A 239 -22.03 9.43 -33.47
CA ASP A 239 -23.36 8.96 -33.08
C ASP A 239 -23.72 9.41 -31.66
N ILE A 240 -22.84 9.18 -30.67
CA ILE A 240 -23.10 9.55 -29.28
C ILE A 240 -23.29 11.06 -29.12
N ARG A 241 -22.43 11.90 -29.73
CA ARG A 241 -22.60 13.36 -29.61
C ARG A 241 -23.86 13.86 -30.32
N THR A 242 -24.25 13.22 -31.42
CA THR A 242 -25.44 13.56 -32.20
C THR A 242 -26.70 13.20 -31.44
N ARG A 243 -26.82 11.97 -30.93
CA ARG A 243 -27.97 11.54 -30.11
C ARG A 243 -28.12 12.41 -28.86
N ARG A 244 -27.01 12.69 -28.16
CA ARG A 244 -27.01 13.61 -27.01
C ARG A 244 -27.60 14.98 -27.36
N ALA A 245 -27.24 15.53 -28.51
CA ALA A 245 -27.72 16.84 -28.96
C ALA A 245 -29.19 16.82 -29.40
N ILE A 246 -29.61 15.81 -30.17
CA ILE A 246 -30.99 15.65 -30.64
C ILE A 246 -31.96 15.44 -29.46
N GLU A 247 -31.57 14.61 -28.50
CA GLU A 247 -32.38 14.30 -27.32
C GLU A 247 -32.25 15.36 -26.20
N ASN A 248 -31.41 16.39 -26.42
CA ASN A 248 -31.12 17.47 -25.46
C ASN A 248 -30.74 16.95 -24.06
N LEU A 249 -29.91 15.90 -24.03
CA LEU A 249 -29.45 15.30 -22.78
C LEU A 249 -28.25 16.09 -22.20
N PRO A 250 -28.17 16.28 -20.87
CA PRO A 250 -27.04 16.96 -20.25
C PRO A 250 -25.72 16.20 -20.44
N VAL A 251 -25.79 14.86 -20.41
CA VAL A 251 -24.68 13.94 -20.67
C VAL A 251 -25.22 12.67 -21.32
N LEU A 252 -24.48 12.13 -22.28
CA LEU A 252 -24.71 10.79 -22.81
C LEU A 252 -23.37 10.05 -22.87
N ARG A 253 -23.35 8.84 -22.33
CA ARG A 253 -22.16 7.99 -22.30
C ARG A 253 -22.39 6.76 -23.17
N GLY A 254 -21.36 6.36 -23.89
CA GLY A 254 -21.31 5.10 -24.60
C GLY A 254 -19.91 4.50 -24.60
N TYR A 255 -19.82 3.27 -25.08
CA TYR A 255 -18.60 2.49 -25.08
C TYR A 255 -18.41 1.84 -26.44
N THR A 256 -17.15 1.71 -26.84
CA THR A 256 -16.78 0.92 -28.00
C THR A 256 -15.42 0.29 -27.78
N GLU A 257 -15.07 -0.65 -28.63
CA GLU A 257 -13.75 -1.25 -28.65
C GLU A 257 -13.17 -1.26 -30.05
N THR A 258 -11.85 -1.29 -30.10
CA THR A 258 -11.10 -1.38 -31.33
C THR A 258 -9.82 -2.17 -31.09
N ARG A 259 -9.15 -2.52 -32.17
CA ARG A 259 -7.80 -3.08 -32.14
C ARG A 259 -6.82 -1.95 -32.47
N HIS A 260 -5.78 -1.78 -31.67
CA HIS A 260 -4.80 -0.69 -31.84
C HIS A 260 -3.36 -1.20 -31.76
N LYS A 261 -2.52 -0.71 -32.67
CA LYS A 261 -1.08 -0.95 -32.69
C LYS A 261 -0.36 0.40 -32.76
N ALA A 262 0.19 0.85 -31.63
CA ALA A 262 1.07 2.01 -31.65
C ALA A 262 2.39 1.65 -32.37
N LYS A 263 3.09 2.66 -32.89
CA LYS A 263 4.38 2.45 -33.58
C LYS A 263 5.43 1.75 -32.71
N SER A 264 5.39 1.99 -31.40
CA SER A 264 6.29 1.38 -30.41
C SER A 264 5.87 -0.03 -29.99
N TRP A 265 4.74 -0.55 -30.50
CA TRP A 265 4.21 -1.85 -30.12
C TRP A 265 4.60 -2.92 -31.12
N ASP A 266 4.98 -4.09 -30.62
CA ASP A 266 5.27 -5.29 -31.40
C ASP A 266 4.01 -5.88 -32.07
N ARG A 267 2.87 -5.80 -31.38
CA ARG A 267 1.59 -6.36 -31.80
C ARG A 267 0.41 -5.41 -31.61
N GLU A 268 -0.69 -5.76 -32.25
CA GLU A 268 -1.98 -5.10 -32.06
C GLU A 268 -2.66 -5.60 -30.77
N ARG A 269 -3.26 -4.69 -30.00
CA ARG A 269 -3.88 -4.96 -28.70
C ARG A 269 -5.34 -4.51 -28.70
N ARG A 270 -6.16 -5.13 -27.85
CA ARG A 270 -7.54 -4.69 -27.62
C ARG A 270 -7.51 -3.35 -26.88
N THR A 271 -8.30 -2.40 -27.35
CA THR A 271 -8.43 -1.08 -26.75
C THR A 271 -9.90 -0.73 -26.62
N VAL A 272 -10.32 -0.40 -25.41
CA VAL A 272 -11.67 0.01 -25.06
C VAL A 272 -11.70 1.53 -24.96
N ALA A 273 -12.77 2.14 -25.43
CA ALA A 273 -13.02 3.56 -25.36
C ALA A 273 -14.32 3.83 -24.58
N ARG A 274 -14.24 4.66 -23.54
CA ARG A 274 -15.40 5.33 -22.96
C ARG A 274 -15.54 6.69 -23.64
N ILE A 275 -16.69 6.91 -24.25
CA ILE A 275 -17.04 8.14 -24.94
C ILE A 275 -18.14 8.83 -24.13
N GLU A 276 -17.88 10.05 -23.67
CA GLU A 276 -18.83 10.84 -22.91
C GLU A 276 -19.06 12.17 -23.63
N ALA A 277 -20.27 12.37 -24.15
CA ALA A 277 -20.69 13.62 -24.74
C ALA A 277 -21.45 14.44 -23.68
N THR A 278 -21.00 15.67 -23.45
CA THR A 278 -21.61 16.64 -22.54
C THR A 278 -21.97 17.91 -23.30
N MET A 279 -22.69 18.83 -22.64
CA MET A 279 -22.90 20.18 -23.20
C MET A 279 -21.59 20.95 -23.45
N LEU A 280 -20.48 20.58 -22.79
CA LEU A 280 -19.16 21.21 -22.95
C LEU A 280 -18.30 20.60 -24.06
N GLY A 281 -18.74 19.49 -24.65
CA GLY A 281 -18.00 18.78 -25.69
C GLY A 281 -17.86 17.29 -25.41
N LEU A 282 -16.85 16.68 -26.01
CA LEU A 282 -16.65 15.24 -26.07
C LEU A 282 -15.40 14.84 -25.29
N ASP A 283 -15.54 13.95 -24.31
CA ASP A 283 -14.43 13.35 -23.55
C ASP A 283 -14.31 11.85 -23.90
N ILE A 284 -13.23 11.49 -24.61
CA ILE A 284 -12.92 10.09 -24.96
C ILE A 284 -11.72 9.62 -24.15
N ARG A 285 -11.93 8.57 -23.35
CA ARG A 285 -10.89 7.92 -22.56
C ARG A 285 -10.66 6.50 -23.04
N PHE A 286 -9.40 6.10 -23.12
CA PHE A 286 -9.01 4.79 -23.64
C PHE A 286 -8.36 3.93 -22.56
N VAL A 287 -8.57 2.62 -22.69
CA VAL A 287 -7.96 1.58 -21.87
C VAL A 287 -7.44 0.49 -22.80
N VAL A 288 -6.20 0.06 -22.62
CA VAL A 288 -5.63 -1.11 -23.30
C VAL A 288 -5.69 -2.31 -22.37
N THR A 289 -6.08 -3.47 -22.88
CA THR A 289 -6.26 -4.69 -22.07
C THR A 289 -5.78 -5.94 -22.80
N SER A 290 -5.31 -6.93 -22.03
CA SER A 290 -5.06 -8.29 -22.52
C SER A 290 -6.32 -9.17 -22.53
N LEU A 291 -7.35 -8.78 -21.76
CA LEU A 291 -8.57 -9.56 -21.62
C LEU A 291 -9.30 -9.68 -22.96
N ASP A 292 -9.65 -10.90 -23.33
CA ASP A 292 -10.37 -11.25 -24.57
C ASP A 292 -11.89 -11.29 -24.39
N VAL A 293 -12.36 -11.48 -23.16
CA VAL A 293 -13.78 -11.53 -22.79
C VAL A 293 -14.30 -10.24 -22.14
N GLY A 294 -15.63 -10.12 -22.02
CA GLY A 294 -16.32 -8.98 -21.40
C GLY A 294 -16.65 -7.85 -22.38
N SER A 295 -17.72 -7.09 -22.13
CA SER A 295 -18.07 -5.93 -22.97
C SER A 295 -17.13 -4.75 -22.74
N ALA A 296 -17.04 -3.83 -23.71
CA ALA A 296 -16.30 -2.58 -23.57
C ALA A 296 -16.73 -1.79 -22.32
N GLU A 297 -18.03 -1.74 -22.05
CA GLU A 297 -18.59 -1.13 -20.84
C GLU A 297 -18.07 -1.80 -19.56
N TRP A 298 -18.14 -3.13 -19.47
CA TRP A 298 -17.71 -3.85 -18.27
C TRP A 298 -16.20 -3.70 -18.02
N ILE A 299 -15.38 -3.78 -19.08
CA ILE A 299 -13.93 -3.56 -18.98
C ILE A 299 -13.63 -2.16 -18.44
N TYR A 300 -14.33 -1.13 -18.90
CA TYR A 300 -14.06 0.23 -18.48
C TYR A 300 -14.69 0.54 -17.11
N ASP A 301 -16.00 0.43 -16.96
CA ASP A 301 -16.73 0.90 -15.78
C ASP A 301 -16.60 -0.04 -14.59
N SER A 302 -16.68 -1.35 -14.80
CA SER A 302 -16.62 -2.32 -13.69
C SER A 302 -15.18 -2.67 -13.33
N LEU A 303 -14.33 -2.94 -14.32
CA LEU A 303 -12.94 -3.33 -14.07
C LEU A 303 -11.99 -2.15 -13.99
N TYR A 304 -11.88 -1.28 -14.98
CA TYR A 304 -10.85 -0.24 -14.98
C TYR A 304 -11.12 0.84 -13.91
N CYS A 305 -12.34 1.36 -13.80
CA CYS A 305 -12.66 2.44 -12.87
C CYS A 305 -12.50 2.06 -11.38
N ALA A 306 -12.61 0.77 -11.04
CA ALA A 306 -12.33 0.31 -9.67
C ALA A 306 -10.87 0.54 -9.22
N ARG A 307 -9.96 0.88 -10.16
CA ARG A 307 -8.60 1.35 -9.86
C ARG A 307 -8.59 2.58 -8.94
N GLY A 308 -9.61 3.43 -9.01
CA GLY A 308 -9.72 4.63 -8.17
C GLY A 308 -9.64 4.33 -6.66
N GLN A 309 -9.91 3.09 -6.24
CA GLN A 309 -9.74 2.70 -4.85
C GLN A 309 -8.27 2.68 -4.42
N ALA A 310 -7.32 2.41 -5.33
CA ALA A 310 -5.89 2.46 -5.00
C ALA A 310 -5.47 3.87 -4.58
N GLU A 311 -5.99 4.92 -5.23
CA GLU A 311 -5.75 6.31 -4.86
C GLU A 311 -6.23 6.60 -3.42
N ASN A 312 -7.41 6.11 -3.04
CA ASN A 312 -7.92 6.24 -1.67
C ASN A 312 -7.03 5.53 -0.65
N LEU A 313 -6.53 4.33 -0.96
CA LEU A 313 -5.64 3.57 -0.07
C LEU A 313 -4.25 4.23 0.05
N ILE A 314 -3.72 4.80 -1.04
CA ILE A 314 -2.49 5.60 -1.01
C ILE A 314 -2.69 6.84 -0.16
N LYS A 315 -3.80 7.56 -0.36
CA LYS A 315 -4.14 8.73 0.46
C LYS A 315 -4.18 8.36 1.94
N LEU A 316 -4.86 7.26 2.30
CA LEU A 316 -4.89 6.75 3.67
C LEU A 316 -3.48 6.48 4.23
N HIS A 317 -2.64 5.83 3.43
CA HIS A 317 -1.27 5.48 3.83
C HIS A 317 -0.37 6.71 4.01
N LYS A 318 -0.57 7.76 3.22
CA LYS A 318 0.17 9.04 3.34
C LYS A 318 -0.40 9.88 4.47
N THR A 319 -1.66 10.31 4.37
CA THR A 319 -2.22 11.30 5.28
C THR A 319 -2.41 10.77 6.70
N GLN A 320 -2.61 9.45 6.87
CA GLN A 320 -2.92 8.88 8.18
C GLN A 320 -1.79 8.07 8.79
N LEU A 321 -0.85 7.59 7.97
CA LEU A 321 0.32 6.85 8.44
C LEU A 321 1.64 7.46 8.03
N ALA A 322 1.63 8.63 7.39
CA ALA A 322 2.82 9.42 7.08
C ALA A 322 3.86 8.63 6.26
N SER A 323 3.41 7.81 5.31
CA SER A 323 4.32 7.03 4.45
C SER A 323 5.21 7.89 3.55
N ASP A 324 4.86 9.15 3.35
CA ASP A 324 5.66 10.19 2.70
C ASP A 324 6.65 10.91 3.65
N ARG A 325 6.81 10.43 4.89
CA ARG A 325 7.88 10.89 5.78
C ARG A 325 9.21 10.21 5.45
N THR A 326 9.81 10.67 4.36
CA THR A 326 11.11 10.23 3.86
C THR A 326 12.23 11.17 4.30
N SER A 327 12.53 11.22 5.61
CA SER A 327 13.45 12.22 6.19
C SER A 327 14.95 11.83 6.12
N CYS A 328 15.30 10.68 5.55
CA CYS A 328 16.70 10.23 5.46
C CYS A 328 17.40 10.75 4.21
N ARG A 329 18.71 10.99 4.28
CA ARG A 329 19.51 11.35 3.09
C ARG A 329 19.66 10.19 2.10
N SER A 330 19.67 8.95 2.59
CA SER A 330 19.83 7.75 1.78
C SER A 330 18.48 7.26 1.25
N ALA A 331 18.42 7.01 -0.06
CA ALA A 331 17.22 6.42 -0.68
C ALA A 331 16.93 5.01 -0.14
N LEU A 332 17.95 4.23 0.21
CA LEU A 332 17.75 2.89 0.80
C LEU A 332 17.13 2.99 2.20
N ALA A 333 17.57 3.95 3.01
CA ALA A 333 16.99 4.19 4.32
C ALA A 333 15.54 4.68 4.21
N ASN A 334 15.24 5.58 3.27
CA ASN A 334 13.86 6.00 2.99
C ASN A 334 12.97 4.84 2.52
N GLN A 335 13.51 3.90 1.73
CA GLN A 335 12.78 2.69 1.37
C GLN A 335 12.50 1.78 2.58
N VAL A 336 13.42 1.70 3.54
CA VAL A 336 13.20 0.97 4.81
C VAL A 336 12.12 1.67 5.64
N ARG A 337 12.14 3.00 5.74
CA ARG A 337 11.06 3.76 6.38
C ARG A 337 9.71 3.46 5.73
N LEU A 338 9.61 3.60 4.42
CA LEU A 338 8.39 3.32 3.67
C LEU A 338 7.85 1.90 3.93
N LEU A 339 8.74 0.91 4.05
CA LEU A 339 8.38 -0.45 4.43
C LEU A 339 7.82 -0.54 5.86
N LEU A 340 8.39 0.18 6.83
CA LEU A 340 7.91 0.22 8.20
C LEU A 340 6.55 0.91 8.31
N HIS A 341 6.34 1.98 7.55
CA HIS A 341 5.03 2.63 7.43
C HIS A 341 4.00 1.68 6.80
N THR A 342 4.41 0.87 5.83
CA THR A 342 3.56 -0.18 5.24
C THR A 342 3.26 -1.30 6.23
N ALA A 343 4.22 -1.70 7.06
CA ALA A 343 3.99 -2.69 8.11
C ALA A 343 3.06 -2.14 9.20
N ALA A 344 3.16 -0.86 9.54
CA ALA A 344 2.20 -0.18 10.42
C ALA A 344 0.79 -0.11 9.81
N TYR A 345 0.67 0.05 8.48
CA TYR A 345 -0.60 -0.08 7.77
C TYR A 345 -1.24 -1.44 8.01
N TRP A 346 -0.48 -2.52 7.86
CA TRP A 346 -0.96 -3.89 8.12
C TRP A 346 -1.47 -4.07 9.55
N LEU A 347 -0.80 -3.49 10.55
CA LEU A 347 -1.25 -3.53 11.94
C LEU A 347 -2.56 -2.76 12.15
N MET A 348 -2.68 -1.55 11.60
CA MET A 348 -3.91 -0.75 11.69
C MET A 348 -5.08 -1.43 10.99
N LEU A 349 -4.83 -2.01 9.82
CA LEU A 349 -5.83 -2.79 9.08
C LEU A 349 -6.28 -4.00 9.88
N THR A 350 -5.35 -4.75 10.48
CA THR A 350 -5.67 -5.94 11.29
C THR A 350 -6.50 -5.60 12.51
N VAL A 351 -6.22 -4.47 13.18
CA VAL A 351 -7.06 -3.98 14.28
C VAL A 351 -8.45 -3.61 13.76
N ARG A 352 -8.55 -2.90 12.63
CA ARG A 352 -9.84 -2.52 12.03
C ARG A 352 -10.68 -3.73 11.64
N ASP A 353 -10.07 -4.72 10.97
CA ASP A 353 -10.74 -5.93 10.48
C ASP A 353 -11.24 -6.82 11.63
N ALA A 354 -10.68 -6.69 12.83
CA ALA A 354 -11.14 -7.38 14.02
C ALA A 354 -12.36 -6.72 14.68
N ILE A 355 -12.71 -5.48 14.30
CA ILE A 355 -13.88 -4.78 14.82
C ILE A 355 -15.15 -5.37 14.18
N PRO A 356 -16.18 -5.74 14.97
CA PRO A 356 -17.43 -6.25 14.42
C PRO A 356 -18.05 -5.28 13.43
N LYS A 357 -18.49 -5.77 12.25
CA LYS A 357 -19.02 -4.95 11.15
C LYS A 357 -20.23 -4.07 11.53
N VAL A 358 -20.96 -4.42 12.59
CA VAL A 358 -22.08 -3.63 13.12
C VAL A 358 -21.64 -2.34 13.82
N ARG A 359 -20.35 -2.21 14.16
CA ARG A 359 -19.79 -1.02 14.82
C ARG A 359 -19.32 -0.03 13.77
N GLU A 360 -19.59 1.25 14.01
CA GLU A 360 -19.11 2.37 13.18
C GLU A 360 -17.59 2.31 12.95
N LEU A 361 -16.83 1.92 13.98
CA LEU A 361 -15.37 1.85 13.90
C LEU A 361 -14.83 0.79 12.91
N ALA A 362 -15.64 -0.18 12.48
CA ALA A 362 -15.22 -1.15 11.46
C ALA A 362 -14.97 -0.50 10.10
N ALA A 363 -15.62 0.62 9.80
CA ALA A 363 -15.43 1.41 8.58
C ALA A 363 -14.62 2.69 8.82
N ALA A 364 -14.11 2.90 10.03
CA ALA A 364 -13.43 4.14 10.38
C ALA A 364 -12.03 4.26 9.76
N GLU A 365 -11.62 5.51 9.61
CA GLU A 365 -10.27 5.91 9.24
C GLU A 365 -9.25 5.53 10.34
N PHE A 366 -7.99 5.31 9.95
CA PHE A 366 -6.91 4.97 10.86
C PHE A 366 -6.64 6.08 11.89
N ALA A 367 -6.81 7.35 11.53
CA ALA A 367 -6.73 8.47 12.46
C ALA A 367 -7.78 8.35 13.58
N THR A 368 -9.02 8.01 13.23
CA THR A 368 -10.11 7.78 14.19
C THR A 368 -9.82 6.58 15.09
N LEU A 369 -9.37 5.46 14.51
CA LEU A 369 -9.00 4.27 15.28
C LEU A 369 -7.84 4.56 16.24
N ARG A 370 -6.83 5.32 15.79
CA ARG A 370 -5.71 5.75 16.64
C ARG A 370 -6.23 6.50 17.86
N LEU A 371 -7.08 7.51 17.66
CA LEU A 371 -7.57 8.34 18.77
C LEU A 371 -8.53 7.59 19.69
N ARG A 372 -9.42 6.76 19.14
CA ARG A 372 -10.47 6.07 19.92
C ARG A 372 -10.01 4.76 20.56
N LEU A 373 -8.97 4.10 20.06
CA LEU A 373 -8.54 2.77 20.53
C LEU A 373 -7.09 2.69 21.00
N LEU A 374 -6.18 3.55 20.50
CA LEU A 374 -4.74 3.40 20.73
C LEU A 374 -4.17 4.50 21.62
N LYS A 375 -4.58 5.75 21.42
CA LYS A 375 -4.06 6.93 22.10
C LYS A 375 -5.00 7.36 23.24
N LEU A 376 -5.19 6.43 24.18
CA LEU A 376 -6.10 6.59 25.31
C LEU A 376 -5.31 6.80 26.61
N ALA A 377 -5.82 7.67 27.48
CA ALA A 377 -5.32 7.79 28.83
C ALA A 377 -5.70 6.54 29.65
N ALA A 378 -4.70 5.88 30.21
CA ALA A 378 -4.88 4.76 31.11
C ALA A 378 -3.83 4.79 32.21
N ARG A 379 -4.21 4.38 33.43
CA ARG A 379 -3.25 4.12 34.50
C ARG A 379 -2.75 2.69 34.35
N VAL A 380 -1.45 2.55 34.11
CA VAL A 380 -0.76 1.26 34.09
C VAL A 380 -0.21 0.99 35.49
N VAL A 381 -0.55 -0.16 36.07
CA VAL A 381 -0.09 -0.56 37.40
C VAL A 381 0.55 -1.93 37.33
N GLU A 382 1.85 -2.00 37.60
CA GLU A 382 2.56 -3.25 37.80
C GLU A 382 2.38 -3.72 39.26
N THR A 383 2.04 -4.99 39.43
CA THR A 383 2.03 -5.67 40.72
C THR A 383 2.94 -6.90 40.63
N SER A 384 3.23 -7.55 41.76
CA SER A 384 4.10 -8.73 41.79
C SER A 384 3.66 -9.91 40.91
N SER A 385 2.37 -9.99 40.54
CA SER A 385 1.82 -11.11 39.75
C SER A 385 1.00 -10.69 38.54
N ARG A 386 0.67 -9.41 38.39
CA ARG A 386 -0.27 -8.92 37.36
C ARG A 386 0.06 -7.50 36.92
N ILE A 387 -0.31 -7.19 35.69
CA ILE A 387 -0.32 -5.81 35.17
C ILE A 387 -1.79 -5.42 34.97
N ARG A 388 -2.18 -4.28 35.52
CA ARG A 388 -3.54 -3.73 35.39
C ARG A 388 -3.52 -2.47 34.54
N LEU A 389 -4.46 -2.41 33.59
CA LEU A 389 -4.75 -1.21 32.81
C LEU A 389 -6.09 -0.67 33.28
N ALA A 390 -6.08 0.49 33.94
CA ALA A 390 -7.30 1.17 34.37
C ALA A 390 -7.59 2.34 33.43
N PHE A 391 -8.67 2.22 32.67
CA PHE A 391 -9.17 3.29 31.79
C PHE A 391 -10.14 4.20 32.55
N ALA A 392 -10.45 5.36 31.96
CA ALA A 392 -11.50 6.24 32.48
C ALA A 392 -12.86 5.50 32.53
N ALA A 393 -13.63 5.71 33.59
CA ALA A 393 -14.94 5.06 33.76
C ALA A 393 -15.92 5.37 32.62
N ALA A 394 -15.81 6.56 32.03
CA ALA A 394 -16.60 7.01 30.88
C ALA A 394 -15.91 6.75 29.54
N CYS A 395 -14.99 5.77 29.44
CA CYS A 395 -14.35 5.41 28.17
C CYS A 395 -15.40 4.95 27.14
N PRO A 396 -15.60 5.67 26.02
CA PRO A 396 -16.70 5.37 25.10
C PRO A 396 -16.62 3.97 24.47
N GLU A 397 -15.40 3.46 24.26
CA GLU A 397 -15.15 2.16 23.61
C GLU A 397 -14.78 1.04 24.59
N ALA A 398 -15.14 1.16 25.87
CA ALA A 398 -14.74 0.19 26.89
C ALA A 398 -15.12 -1.26 26.53
N ASP A 399 -16.34 -1.44 26.01
CA ASP A 399 -16.86 -2.75 25.59
C ASP A 399 -16.06 -3.34 24.43
N LEU A 400 -15.73 -2.51 23.43
CA LEU A 400 -14.96 -2.90 22.27
C LEU A 400 -13.51 -3.20 22.63
N ILE A 401 -12.88 -2.38 23.47
CA ILE A 401 -11.51 -2.60 23.96
C ILE A 401 -11.41 -3.93 24.73
N CYS A 402 -12.45 -4.30 25.47
CA CYS A 402 -12.50 -5.58 26.18
C CYS A 402 -12.76 -6.77 25.23
N GLY A 403 -13.55 -6.59 24.18
CA GLY A 403 -13.90 -7.65 23.22
C GLY A 403 -12.84 -7.93 22.15
N LEU A 404 -12.14 -6.89 21.67
CA LEU A 404 -11.15 -7.00 20.58
C LEU A 404 -10.01 -7.99 20.84
N PRO A 405 -9.48 -8.13 22.07
CA PRO A 405 -8.49 -9.16 22.36
C PRO A 405 -8.92 -10.56 21.91
N GLY A 406 -10.18 -10.95 22.12
CA GLY A 406 -10.67 -12.25 21.67
C GLY A 406 -10.61 -12.43 20.15
N ALA A 407 -10.95 -11.39 19.39
CA ALA A 407 -10.93 -11.39 17.91
C ALA A 407 -9.52 -11.31 17.32
N LEU A 408 -8.55 -10.80 18.08
CA LEU A 408 -7.14 -10.66 17.69
C LEU A 408 -6.24 -11.80 18.16
N LEU A 409 -6.77 -12.76 18.95
CA LEU A 409 -6.04 -13.98 19.26
C LEU A 409 -5.68 -14.71 17.96
N PRO A 410 -4.50 -15.36 17.89
CA PRO A 410 -4.18 -16.23 16.77
C PRO A 410 -5.31 -17.24 16.61
N LEU A 411 -5.84 -17.39 15.39
CA LEU A 411 -6.64 -18.56 15.06
C LEU A 411 -5.72 -19.75 15.35
N GLY A 412 -6.14 -20.64 16.26
CA GLY A 412 -5.36 -21.81 16.64
C GLY A 412 -5.00 -22.68 15.43
N PRO A 413 -4.08 -23.65 15.61
CA PRO A 413 -3.70 -24.57 14.55
C PRO A 413 -4.88 -25.34 13.95
#